data_AF-A0ABD1K9I7-F1
#
_entry.id   AF-A0ABD1K9I7-F1
#
_cell.length_a   1.000
_cell.length_b   1.000
_cell.length_c   1.000
_cell.angle_alpha   90.00
_cell.angle_beta   90.00
_cell.angle_gamma   90.00
#
_symmetry.space_group_name_H-M   'P 1'
#
loop_
_entity.id
_entity.type
_entity.pdbx_description
1 polymer ?
#
loop_
_entity_poly.entity_id
_entity_poly.type
_entity_poly.pdbx_seq_one_letter_code
_entity_poly.pdbx_strand_id
1 'polypeptide(L)'
;MCRGIVWTGTSEPLDGEEYLDISGITRTQAGRYECKASNDVASPDVKYVNVIVNYAPFIKDTKSSDPQVGRMGVLQCEASAIPKPEFKWYRNDKRSRCEAVMGARYVALCSYTAPVSRAACLYELWLSPIFTSTCWRLAPGLSAGDWHQVFLLETGTRLSNGQGISIQIMGSRTLLLVSNVTEEDYGNYTCVATNRLGIHNASVFLYSECHPTVPQLT
;
A
#
# COMPACT_ATOMS: atom_id res chain seq x y z
N MET A 1 -43.74 -14.65 32.77
CA MET A 1 -42.60 -13.70 32.81
C MET A 1 -42.43 -13.19 31.40
N CYS A 2 -42.42 -11.87 31.16
CA CYS A 2 -42.11 -11.33 29.83
C CYS A 2 -40.58 -11.29 29.69
N ARG A 3 -39.99 -11.99 28.71
CA ARG A 3 -38.55 -11.89 28.46
C ARG A 3 -38.19 -10.71 27.56
N GLY A 4 -36.94 -10.24 27.70
CA GLY A 4 -36.46 -8.97 27.15
C GLY A 4 -36.03 -9.02 25.68
N ILE A 5 -35.26 -7.99 25.28
CA ILE A 5 -34.63 -7.86 23.96
C ILE A 5 -33.36 -8.71 23.92
N VAL A 6 -33.14 -9.42 22.81
CA VAL A 6 -31.94 -10.24 22.57
C VAL A 6 -31.25 -9.75 21.31
N TRP A 7 -29.94 -9.52 21.41
CA TRP A 7 -29.08 -9.21 20.27
C TRP A 7 -28.25 -10.42 19.88
N THR A 8 -28.22 -10.76 18.60
CA THR A 8 -27.29 -11.77 18.05
C THR A 8 -26.40 -11.15 16.98
N GLY A 9 -25.09 -11.29 17.16
CA GLY A 9 -24.04 -10.78 16.26
C GLY A 9 -23.08 -11.88 15.80
N THR A 10 -21.88 -11.49 15.35
CA THR A 10 -20.88 -12.41 14.76
C THR A 10 -20.18 -13.33 15.76
N SER A 11 -20.39 -13.21 17.08
CA SER A 11 -19.80 -14.17 18.02
C SER A 11 -20.61 -14.57 19.25
N GLU A 12 -21.47 -13.77 19.87
CA GLU A 12 -22.20 -14.22 21.09
C GLU A 12 -23.57 -13.54 21.24
N PRO A 13 -24.60 -14.24 21.78
CA PRO A 13 -25.85 -13.64 22.21
C PRO A 13 -25.61 -12.78 23.45
N LEU A 14 -25.96 -11.49 23.37
CA LEU A 14 -25.88 -10.57 24.51
C LEU A 14 -27.26 -10.56 25.18
N ASP A 15 -27.34 -11.14 26.37
CA ASP A 15 -28.60 -11.36 27.10
C ASP A 15 -28.96 -10.13 27.95
N GLY A 16 -30.17 -9.58 27.76
CA GLY A 16 -30.84 -8.77 28.78
C GLY A 16 -30.90 -7.24 28.59
N GLU A 17 -30.31 -6.65 27.54
CA GLU A 17 -30.30 -5.18 27.36
C GLU A 17 -31.08 -4.70 26.12
N GLU A 18 -31.77 -3.56 26.25
CA GLU A 18 -32.51 -2.90 25.14
C GLU A 18 -31.58 -2.34 24.06
N TYR A 19 -30.33 -2.03 24.43
CA TYR A 19 -29.31 -1.50 23.55
C TYR A 19 -28.16 -2.48 23.37
N LEU A 20 -27.48 -2.37 22.21
CA LEU A 20 -26.28 -3.12 21.88
C LEU A 20 -25.07 -2.21 22.06
N ASP A 21 -24.22 -2.49 23.05
CA ASP A 21 -22.92 -1.83 23.21
C ASP A 21 -21.80 -2.67 22.57
N ILE A 22 -21.04 -2.04 21.67
CA ILE A 22 -19.90 -2.66 20.98
C ILE A 22 -18.65 -1.85 21.32
N SER A 23 -17.91 -2.30 22.32
CA SER A 23 -16.63 -1.71 22.71
C SER A 23 -15.46 -2.36 21.96
N GLY A 24 -14.33 -1.64 21.89
CA GLY A 24 -13.11 -2.14 21.27
C GLY A 24 -13.26 -2.48 19.78
N ILE A 25 -13.96 -1.63 19.02
CA ILE A 25 -14.36 -1.91 17.63
C ILE A 25 -13.17 -2.32 16.75
N THR A 26 -13.26 -3.52 16.19
CA THR A 26 -12.34 -4.08 15.20
C THR A 26 -13.07 -4.37 13.89
N ARG A 27 -12.31 -4.59 12.81
CA ARG A 27 -12.87 -4.86 11.47
C ARG A 27 -13.73 -6.13 11.43
N THR A 28 -13.53 -7.08 12.35
CA THR A 28 -14.27 -8.36 12.41
C THR A 28 -15.66 -8.24 13.05
N GLN A 29 -15.94 -7.14 13.75
CA GLN A 29 -17.27 -6.85 14.31
C GLN A 29 -18.21 -6.19 13.30
N ALA A 30 -17.76 -5.90 12.07
CA ALA A 30 -18.64 -5.49 10.99
C ALA A 30 -19.55 -6.66 10.57
N GLY A 31 -20.84 -6.39 10.36
CA GLY A 31 -21.79 -7.46 10.04
C GLY A 31 -23.24 -7.05 10.23
N ARG A 32 -24.14 -8.01 10.01
CA ARG A 32 -25.56 -7.86 10.29
C ARG A 32 -25.83 -8.35 11.70
N TYR A 33 -26.44 -7.49 12.50
CA TYR A 33 -26.91 -7.78 13.85
C TYR A 33 -28.42 -7.92 13.82
N GLU A 34 -28.93 -8.85 14.62
CA GLU A 34 -30.36 -9.11 14.78
C GLU A 34 -30.79 -8.68 16.18
N CYS A 35 -31.87 -7.90 16.25
CA CYS A 35 -32.59 -7.56 17.47
C CYS A 35 -33.90 -8.33 17.49
N LYS A 36 -34.13 -9.09 18.55
CA LYS A 36 -35.32 -9.93 18.72
C LYS A 36 -36.05 -9.57 20.01
N ALA A 37 -37.31 -9.19 19.91
CA ALA A 37 -38.18 -8.89 21.05
C ALA A 37 -39.28 -9.95 21.18
N SER A 38 -39.37 -10.60 22.34
CA SER A 38 -40.39 -11.62 22.64
C SER A 38 -41.23 -11.18 23.83
N ASN A 39 -42.54 -11.43 23.81
CA ASN A 39 -43.36 -11.38 25.02
C ASN A 39 -43.87 -12.77 25.45
N ASP A 40 -43.32 -13.83 24.85
CA ASP A 40 -43.66 -15.25 25.05
C ASP A 40 -45.14 -15.60 24.80
N VAL A 41 -45.89 -14.69 24.17
CA VAL A 41 -47.30 -14.88 23.78
C VAL A 41 -47.42 -14.99 22.26
N ALA A 42 -46.77 -14.08 21.53
CA ALA A 42 -46.76 -14.06 20.08
C ALA A 42 -45.38 -14.47 19.53
N SER A 43 -45.31 -14.69 18.22
CA SER A 43 -44.03 -14.78 17.54
C SER A 43 -43.22 -13.49 17.76
N PRO A 44 -41.92 -13.59 18.05
CA PRO A 44 -41.09 -12.45 18.37
C PRO A 44 -40.93 -11.51 17.17
N ASP A 45 -40.91 -10.19 17.40
CA ASP A 45 -40.55 -9.22 16.37
C ASP A 45 -39.04 -9.21 16.19
N VAL A 46 -38.60 -9.20 14.94
CA VAL A 46 -37.19 -9.30 14.57
C VAL A 46 -36.83 -8.14 13.64
N LYS A 47 -35.74 -7.45 13.96
CA LYS A 47 -35.18 -6.36 13.15
C LYS A 47 -33.69 -6.59 12.91
N TYR A 48 -33.23 -6.13 11.75
CA TYR A 48 -31.84 -6.28 11.32
C TYR A 48 -31.16 -4.91 11.20
N VAL A 49 -29.93 -4.82 11.69
CA VAL A 49 -29.07 -3.64 11.60
C VAL A 49 -27.73 -4.03 10.99
N ASN A 50 -27.25 -3.28 10.00
CA ASN A 50 -25.93 -3.51 9.40
C ASN A 50 -24.90 -2.56 10.03
N VAL A 51 -23.95 -3.12 10.78
CA VAL A 51 -22.83 -2.38 11.35
C VAL A 51 -21.67 -2.36 10.35
N ILE A 52 -21.23 -1.16 9.97
CA ILE A 52 -20.12 -0.93 9.06
C ILE A 52 -18.96 -0.30 9.82
N VAL A 53 -17.80 -0.96 9.82
CA VAL A 53 -16.59 -0.43 10.45
C VAL A 53 -15.76 0.31 9.39
N ASN A 54 -15.66 1.62 9.52
CA ASN A 54 -14.83 2.44 8.64
C ASN A 54 -13.36 2.39 9.07
N TYR A 55 -12.45 2.29 8.11
CA TYR A 55 -11.00 2.32 8.35
C TYR A 55 -10.25 2.97 7.18
N ALA A 56 -9.09 3.56 7.49
CA ALA A 56 -8.21 4.17 6.51
C ALA A 56 -7.67 3.13 5.51
N PRO A 57 -7.29 3.54 4.28
CA PRO A 57 -6.83 2.62 3.26
C PRO A 57 -5.55 1.90 3.68
N PHE A 58 -5.42 0.65 3.25
CA PHE A 58 -4.19 -0.13 3.37
C PHE A 58 -3.97 -0.88 2.06
N ILE A 59 -2.81 -0.66 1.43
CA ILE A 59 -2.47 -1.33 0.17
C ILE A 59 -2.06 -2.77 0.49
N LYS A 60 -2.84 -3.72 -0.03
CA LYS A 60 -2.68 -5.15 0.19
C LYS A 60 -1.67 -5.77 -0.77
N ASP A 61 -1.66 -5.31 -2.01
CA ASP A 61 -0.91 -5.94 -3.09
C ASP A 61 -0.53 -4.92 -4.17
N THR A 62 0.66 -5.08 -4.74
CA THR A 62 1.15 -4.34 -5.91
C THR A 62 1.77 -5.32 -6.90
N LYS A 63 1.43 -5.17 -8.19
CA LYS A 63 1.97 -6.01 -9.26
C LYS A 63 2.51 -5.17 -10.38
N SER A 64 3.53 -5.70 -11.05
CA SER A 64 4.15 -5.10 -12.21
C SER A 64 4.28 -6.11 -13.34
N SER A 65 4.20 -5.63 -14.56
CA SER A 65 4.62 -6.34 -15.76
C SER A 65 6.06 -5.98 -16.13
N ASP A 66 6.67 -6.80 -16.97
CA ASP A 66 8.01 -6.56 -17.52
C ASP A 66 7.92 -6.32 -19.04
N PRO A 67 7.39 -5.18 -19.51
CA PRO A 67 7.19 -4.96 -20.94
C PRO A 67 8.53 -4.76 -21.66
N GLN A 68 8.55 -5.10 -22.95
CA GLN A 68 9.59 -4.63 -23.87
C GLN A 68 9.30 -3.19 -24.32
N VAL A 69 10.35 -2.53 -24.83
CA VAL A 69 10.19 -1.23 -25.49
C VAL A 69 9.18 -1.36 -26.64
N GLY A 70 8.27 -0.40 -26.72
CA GLY A 70 7.17 -0.35 -27.67
C GLY A 70 5.93 -1.17 -27.28
N ARG A 71 5.99 -1.96 -26.21
CA ARG A 71 4.85 -2.73 -25.70
C ARG A 71 4.09 -1.97 -24.62
N MET A 72 2.99 -2.54 -24.15
CA MET A 72 2.18 -1.94 -23.08
C MET A 72 2.66 -2.47 -21.72
N GLY A 73 2.98 -1.55 -20.81
CA GLY A 73 3.26 -1.83 -19.40
C GLY A 73 1.99 -1.74 -18.55
N VAL A 74 1.90 -2.58 -17.53
CA VAL A 74 0.78 -2.67 -16.61
C VAL A 74 1.29 -2.68 -15.17
N LEU A 75 0.84 -1.71 -14.39
CA LEU A 75 1.07 -1.63 -12.95
C LEU A 75 -0.27 -1.74 -12.23
N GLN A 76 -0.34 -2.60 -11.21
CA GLN A 76 -1.55 -2.83 -10.42
C GLN A 76 -1.31 -2.47 -8.96
N CYS A 77 -2.33 -1.88 -8.35
CA CYS A 77 -2.37 -1.60 -6.92
C CYS A 77 -3.76 -1.96 -6.35
N GLU A 78 -3.80 -2.74 -5.27
CA GLU A 78 -5.03 -3.12 -4.57
C GLU A 78 -5.02 -2.63 -3.14
N ALA A 79 -6.06 -1.90 -2.72
CA ALA A 79 -6.20 -1.37 -1.38
C ALA A 79 -7.51 -1.79 -0.71
N SER A 80 -7.42 -2.08 0.59
CA SER A 80 -8.56 -2.34 1.46
C SER A 80 -8.89 -1.07 2.23
N ALA A 81 -10.11 -0.57 2.09
CA ALA A 81 -10.59 0.60 2.82
C ALA A 81 -12.11 0.59 2.91
N ILE A 82 -12.65 1.15 3.99
CA ILE A 82 -14.07 1.49 4.09
C ILE A 82 -14.18 2.92 4.64
N PRO A 83 -14.78 3.88 3.90
CA PRO A 83 -15.30 3.77 2.54
C PRO A 83 -14.21 3.42 1.51
N LYS A 84 -14.65 3.01 0.31
CA LYS A 84 -13.78 2.69 -0.82
C LYS A 84 -12.77 3.83 -1.07
N PRO A 85 -11.52 3.51 -1.40
CA PRO A 85 -10.50 4.52 -1.60
C PRO A 85 -10.58 5.14 -2.99
N GLU A 86 -10.16 6.40 -3.08
CA GLU A 86 -9.72 7.04 -4.31
C GLU A 86 -8.26 6.70 -4.57
N PHE A 87 -7.86 6.64 -5.84
CA PHE A 87 -6.49 6.33 -6.24
C PHE A 87 -5.85 7.47 -7.03
N LYS A 88 -4.56 7.70 -6.75
CA LYS A 88 -3.70 8.60 -7.52
C LYS A 88 -2.37 7.90 -7.79
N TRP A 89 -1.79 8.15 -8.95
CA TRP A 89 -0.49 7.63 -9.35
C TRP A 89 0.51 8.77 -9.49
N TYR A 90 1.73 8.50 -9.06
CA TYR A 90 2.87 9.41 -9.14
C TYR A 90 4.06 8.68 -9.74
N ARG A 91 4.87 9.38 -10.53
CA ARG A 91 6.14 8.87 -11.04
C ARG A 91 7.28 9.63 -10.37
N ASN A 92 8.22 8.89 -9.78
CA ASN A 92 9.39 9.47 -9.16
C ASN A 92 10.50 9.55 -10.22
N ASP A 93 11.08 10.74 -10.43
CA ASP A 93 12.14 10.97 -11.43
C ASP A 93 13.51 10.45 -10.96
N LYS A 94 13.58 9.16 -10.65
CA LYS A 94 14.85 8.46 -10.42
C LYS A 94 15.10 7.50 -11.56
N ARG A 95 15.81 8.01 -12.56
CA ARG A 95 16.35 7.29 -13.72
C ARG A 95 17.12 6.06 -13.24
N SER A 96 16.50 4.89 -13.35
CA SER A 96 17.10 3.61 -13.00
C SER A 96 17.48 2.93 -14.31
N ARG A 97 18.72 3.08 -14.74
CA ARG A 97 19.23 2.41 -15.94
C ARG A 97 19.53 0.95 -15.59
N CYS A 98 18.98 0.00 -16.35
CA CYS A 98 19.50 -1.36 -16.37
C CYS A 98 20.75 -1.35 -17.28
N GLU A 99 21.95 -1.35 -16.71
CA GLU A 99 23.17 -1.66 -17.47
C GLU A 99 23.40 -3.17 -17.42
N ALA A 100 23.20 -3.84 -18.56
CA ALA A 100 23.61 -5.23 -18.72
C ALA A 100 25.13 -5.29 -18.87
N VAL A 101 25.84 -5.74 -17.84
CA VAL A 101 27.27 -6.10 -17.96
C VAL A 101 27.34 -7.55 -18.46
N MET A 102 27.57 -7.73 -19.75
CA MET A 102 27.91 -9.05 -20.29
C MET A 102 29.34 -9.42 -19.87
N GLY A 103 29.49 -10.48 -19.07
CA GLY A 103 30.79 -11.11 -18.83
C GLY A 103 31.00 -11.65 -17.43
N ALA A 104 30.80 -12.96 -17.28
CA ALA A 104 31.43 -13.87 -16.31
C ALA A 104 31.69 -13.37 -14.87
N ARG A 105 30.81 -13.83 -13.95
CA ARG A 105 30.96 -13.90 -12.49
C ARG A 105 30.99 -12.53 -11.77
N TYR A 106 30.51 -12.51 -10.53
CA TYR A 106 30.42 -11.38 -9.58
C TYR A 106 29.10 -10.59 -9.51
N VAL A 107 28.90 -10.07 -8.30
CA VAL A 107 27.68 -9.63 -7.61
C VAL A 107 27.09 -8.35 -8.22
N ALA A 108 25.75 -8.27 -8.27
CA ALA A 108 25.02 -7.07 -8.69
C ALA A 108 25.28 -5.89 -7.73
N LEU A 109 25.78 -4.77 -8.25
CA LEU A 109 25.82 -3.49 -7.55
C LEU A 109 24.70 -2.60 -8.08
N CYS A 110 23.61 -2.48 -7.33
CA CYS A 110 22.67 -1.37 -7.51
C CYS A 110 23.34 -0.08 -7.00
N SER A 111 23.71 0.84 -7.88
CA SER A 111 24.14 2.18 -7.48
C SER A 111 22.92 3.04 -7.14
N TYR A 112 22.53 3.05 -5.86
CA TYR A 112 21.60 4.05 -5.34
C TYR A 112 22.33 5.39 -5.20
N THR A 113 21.99 6.39 -6.01
CA THR A 113 22.22 7.78 -5.62
C THR A 113 21.18 8.15 -4.55
N ALA A 114 21.60 7.98 -3.29
CA ALA A 114 20.84 8.43 -2.14
C ALA A 114 20.72 9.98 -2.16
N PRO A 115 19.54 10.56 -1.85
CA PRO A 115 19.48 11.96 -1.48
C PRO A 115 20.16 12.11 -0.12
N VAL A 116 20.97 13.14 0.04
CA VAL A 116 21.76 13.39 1.25
C VAL A 116 20.83 13.67 2.43
N SER A 117 20.56 12.64 3.23
CA SER A 117 20.17 12.76 4.64
C SER A 117 20.42 11.44 5.38
N ARG A 118 21.62 11.37 5.96
CA ARG A 118 22.13 10.37 6.95
C ARG A 118 22.59 9.00 6.41
N ALA A 119 23.91 8.82 6.54
CA ALA A 119 24.72 7.59 6.47
C ALA A 119 24.97 6.98 5.08
N ALA A 120 26.02 7.45 4.42
CA ALA A 120 26.74 6.68 3.40
C ALA A 120 27.67 5.67 4.09
N CYS A 121 27.54 4.38 3.78
CA CYS A 121 28.59 3.41 4.07
C CYS A 121 29.74 3.65 3.08
N LEU A 122 30.78 4.35 3.52
CA LEU A 122 32.06 4.33 2.83
C LEU A 122 32.68 2.95 3.01
N TYR A 123 33.15 2.38 1.90
CA TYR A 123 34.15 1.33 1.94
C TYR A 123 35.39 1.90 2.65
N GLU A 124 35.98 1.16 3.58
CA GLU A 124 37.31 1.48 4.12
C GLU A 124 38.16 0.23 3.99
N LEU A 125 39.19 0.35 3.16
CA LEU A 125 40.26 -0.62 3.00
C LEU A 125 41.50 -0.02 3.70
N TRP A 126 41.97 -0.74 4.73
CA TRP A 126 43.27 -0.67 5.44
C TRP A 126 43.48 0.29 6.63
N LEU A 127 43.59 -0.35 7.81
CA LEU A 127 44.56 -0.17 8.91
C LEU A 127 44.77 1.23 9.54
N SER A 128 44.13 1.47 10.70
CA SER A 128 44.76 1.81 12.01
C SER A 128 43.71 2.32 13.01
N PRO A 129 43.93 2.16 14.34
CA PRO A 129 42.95 2.54 15.35
C PRO A 129 43.07 4.03 15.70
N ILE A 130 42.07 4.54 16.42
CA ILE A 130 41.98 5.87 17.07
C ILE A 130 41.27 6.93 16.20
N PHE A 131 39.95 7.09 16.37
CA PHE A 131 39.37 8.18 17.16
C PHE A 131 37.85 8.04 17.33
N THR A 132 37.42 8.46 18.51
CA THR A 132 36.10 8.41 19.12
C THR A 132 35.06 9.31 18.43
N SER A 133 33.80 8.88 18.35
CA SER A 133 32.69 9.82 18.51
C SER A 133 31.47 9.17 19.15
N THR A 134 30.94 9.89 20.11
CA THR A 134 29.99 9.52 21.15
C THR A 134 28.56 9.33 20.62
N CYS A 135 27.89 8.30 21.12
CA CYS A 135 26.49 7.98 20.85
C CYS A 135 25.59 8.85 21.75
N TRP A 136 24.80 9.76 21.19
CA TRP A 136 23.82 10.54 21.96
C TRP A 136 22.53 9.74 22.16
N ARG A 137 22.04 9.73 23.40
CA ARG A 137 20.83 9.05 23.86
C ARG A 137 19.57 9.69 23.27
N LEU A 138 18.60 8.85 22.91
CA LEU A 138 17.22 9.24 22.62
C LEU A 138 16.54 9.76 23.89
N ALA A 139 15.85 10.90 23.79
CA ALA A 139 14.85 11.28 24.78
C ALA A 139 13.64 10.30 24.68
N PRO A 140 13.06 9.85 25.80
CA PRO A 140 11.88 9.00 25.77
C PRO A 140 10.62 9.84 25.58
N GLY A 141 9.71 9.40 24.69
CA GLY A 141 8.31 9.86 24.73
C GLY A 141 7.65 10.36 23.45
N LEU A 142 8.20 10.13 22.25
CA LEU A 142 7.50 10.48 21.00
C LEU A 142 7.39 9.25 20.08
N SER A 143 6.16 8.84 19.77
CA SER A 143 5.83 7.73 18.88
C SER A 143 6.32 8.03 17.46
N ALA A 144 7.06 7.09 16.87
CA ALA A 144 7.57 7.16 15.50
C ALA A 144 6.48 6.90 14.42
N GLY A 145 5.25 7.36 14.66
CA GLY A 145 4.07 7.01 13.86
C GLY A 145 3.67 8.02 12.77
N ASP A 146 3.89 9.32 12.97
CA ASP A 146 3.06 10.32 12.25
C ASP A 146 3.81 11.32 11.35
N TRP A 147 5.10 11.11 11.07
CA TRP A 147 5.89 12.05 10.24
C TRP A 147 6.39 11.51 8.89
N HIS A 148 6.14 10.24 8.55
CA HIS A 148 6.58 9.67 7.25
C HIS A 148 5.52 9.70 6.13
N GLN A 149 4.26 10.04 6.43
CA GLN A 149 3.17 9.94 5.44
C GLN A 149 3.11 11.12 4.45
N VAL A 150 3.67 12.29 4.81
CA VAL A 150 3.50 13.55 4.05
C VAL A 150 4.71 13.88 3.17
N PHE A 151 5.92 13.42 3.53
CA PHE A 151 7.17 13.88 2.91
C PHE A 151 7.53 13.23 1.55
N LEU A 152 6.87 12.13 1.16
CA LEU A 152 7.22 11.40 -0.09
C LEU A 152 6.50 11.92 -1.34
N LEU A 153 5.39 12.66 -1.20
CA LEU A 153 4.64 13.17 -2.36
C LEU A 153 5.34 14.33 -3.08
N GLU A 154 6.30 15.00 -2.44
CA GLU A 154 6.90 16.23 -2.98
C GLU A 154 7.91 16.00 -4.12
N THR A 155 8.32 14.75 -4.37
CA THR A 155 9.30 14.42 -5.43
C THR A 155 8.72 13.71 -6.65
N GLY A 156 7.43 13.36 -6.62
CA GLY A 156 6.77 12.60 -7.68
C GLY A 156 5.85 13.48 -8.54
N THR A 157 5.97 13.36 -9.86
CA THR A 157 5.03 14.00 -10.79
C THR A 157 3.71 13.24 -10.78
N ARG A 158 2.59 13.94 -10.54
CA ARG A 158 1.25 13.35 -10.57
C ARG A 158 0.89 12.95 -12.00
N LEU A 159 0.56 11.68 -12.19
CA LEU A 159 0.10 11.15 -13.48
C LEU A 159 -1.40 11.38 -13.67
N SER A 160 -1.80 11.54 -14.92
CA SER A 160 -3.19 11.69 -15.34
C SER A 160 -3.44 10.97 -16.67
N ASN A 161 -4.70 10.71 -16.99
CA ASN A 161 -5.07 10.09 -18.26
C ASN A 161 -4.68 10.99 -19.45
N GLY A 162 -3.92 10.46 -20.40
CA GLY A 162 -3.44 11.20 -21.59
C GLY A 162 -2.03 10.79 -21.99
N GLN A 163 -1.62 11.15 -23.21
CA GLN A 163 -0.26 10.94 -23.75
C GLN A 163 0.33 9.54 -23.44
N GLY A 164 -0.47 8.50 -23.65
CA GLY A 164 -0.05 7.12 -23.46
C GLY A 164 -0.15 6.57 -22.03
N ILE A 165 -0.64 7.37 -21.08
CA ILE A 165 -1.01 6.92 -19.74
C ILE A 165 -2.53 6.69 -19.67
N SER A 166 -2.94 5.51 -19.19
CA SER A 166 -4.34 5.22 -18.86
C SER A 166 -4.45 4.65 -17.45
N ILE A 167 -5.21 5.31 -16.59
CA ILE A 167 -5.48 4.93 -15.20
C ILE A 167 -6.92 4.42 -15.12
N GLN A 168 -7.07 3.16 -14.75
CA GLN A 168 -8.35 2.50 -14.55
C GLN A 168 -8.59 2.24 -13.07
N ILE A 169 -9.78 2.51 -12.58
CA ILE A 169 -10.16 2.30 -11.16
C ILE A 169 -11.36 1.36 -11.11
N MET A 170 -11.22 0.26 -10.38
CA MET A 170 -12.21 -0.81 -10.22
C MET A 170 -12.47 -1.07 -8.74
N GLY A 171 -13.12 -0.11 -8.07
CA GLY A 171 -13.47 -0.22 -6.65
C GLY A 171 -12.24 -0.18 -5.73
N SER A 172 -11.72 -1.36 -5.34
CA SER A 172 -10.54 -1.52 -4.48
C SER A 172 -9.23 -1.70 -5.25
N ARG A 173 -9.29 -1.75 -6.59
CA ARG A 173 -8.12 -1.94 -7.46
C ARG A 173 -7.94 -0.77 -8.39
N THR A 174 -6.70 -0.43 -8.71
CA THR A 174 -6.34 0.48 -9.79
C THR A 174 -5.27 -0.12 -10.68
N LEU A 175 -5.39 0.11 -11.98
CA LEU A 175 -4.40 -0.21 -12.99
C LEU A 175 -3.85 1.07 -13.59
N LEU A 176 -2.54 1.17 -13.71
CA LEU A 176 -1.83 2.16 -14.49
C LEU A 176 -1.25 1.47 -15.72
N LEU A 177 -1.75 1.87 -16.89
CA LEU A 177 -1.32 1.38 -18.20
C LEU A 177 -0.42 2.41 -18.85
N VAL A 178 0.75 1.98 -19.26
CA VAL A 178 1.71 2.78 -20.02
C VAL A 178 1.76 2.19 -21.44
N SER A 179 1.24 2.91 -22.41
CA SER A 179 1.23 2.47 -23.81
C SER A 179 2.54 2.80 -24.49
N ASN A 180 3.03 1.91 -25.36
CA ASN A 180 4.23 2.13 -26.15
C ASN A 180 5.44 2.52 -25.27
N VAL A 181 5.72 1.68 -24.27
CA VAL A 181 6.75 1.88 -23.25
C VAL A 181 8.09 2.21 -23.88
N THR A 182 8.73 3.27 -23.39
CA THR A 182 10.09 3.65 -23.77
C THR A 182 11.08 3.30 -22.66
N GLU A 183 12.38 3.36 -22.95
CA GLU A 183 13.40 3.17 -21.90
C GLU A 183 13.29 4.19 -20.77
N GLU A 184 12.71 5.36 -21.05
CA GLU A 184 12.53 6.39 -20.04
C GLU A 184 11.42 6.02 -19.05
N ASP A 185 10.43 5.24 -19.48
CA ASP A 185 9.25 4.88 -18.69
C ASP A 185 9.53 3.86 -17.58
N TYR A 186 10.65 3.14 -17.65
CA TYR A 186 11.05 2.24 -16.57
C TYR A 186 11.44 3.02 -15.31
N GLY A 187 11.07 2.49 -14.14
CA GLY A 187 11.37 3.13 -12.87
C GLY A 187 10.29 2.96 -11.81
N ASN A 188 10.35 3.83 -10.80
CA ASN A 188 9.51 3.74 -9.62
C ASN A 188 8.23 4.58 -9.76
N TYR A 189 7.09 3.89 -9.70
CA TYR A 189 5.76 4.45 -9.66
C TYR A 189 5.18 4.30 -8.27
N THR A 190 4.49 5.32 -7.77
CA THR A 190 3.85 5.30 -6.46
C THR A 190 2.34 5.36 -6.62
N CYS A 191 1.66 4.33 -6.12
CA CYS A 191 0.22 4.29 -5.95
C CYS A 191 -0.14 4.93 -4.61
N VAL A 192 -1.14 5.80 -4.59
CA VAL A 192 -1.65 6.46 -3.39
C VAL A 192 -3.14 6.20 -3.29
N ALA A 193 -3.54 5.51 -2.23
CA ALA A 193 -4.94 5.26 -1.89
C ALA A 193 -5.38 6.25 -0.80
N THR A 194 -6.55 6.87 -0.96
CA THR A 194 -7.05 7.89 -0.02
C THR A 194 -8.53 7.66 0.28
N ASN A 195 -8.93 7.81 1.53
CA ASN A 195 -10.34 8.00 1.88
C ASN A 195 -10.46 9.08 2.97
N ARG A 196 -11.69 9.36 3.42
CA ARG A 196 -11.95 10.36 4.47
C ARG A 196 -11.25 10.13 5.81
N LEU A 197 -10.72 8.93 6.06
CA LEU A 197 -10.04 8.56 7.30
C LEU A 197 -8.52 8.59 7.18
N GLY A 198 -7.96 8.67 5.96
CA GLY A 198 -6.52 8.72 5.79
C GLY A 198 -6.04 8.32 4.41
N ILE A 199 -4.72 8.15 4.32
CA ILE A 199 -3.98 7.92 3.09
C ILE A 199 -3.03 6.76 3.31
N HIS A 200 -2.76 5.94 2.30
CA HIS A 200 -1.67 4.96 2.29
C HIS A 200 -1.05 4.88 0.90
N ASN A 201 0.27 4.72 0.82
CA ASN A 201 1.00 4.68 -0.45
C ASN A 201 1.86 3.41 -0.56
N ALA A 202 2.20 3.05 -1.79
CA ALA A 202 3.10 1.95 -2.09
C ALA A 202 3.83 2.22 -3.41
N SER A 203 5.13 1.92 -3.44
CA SER A 203 5.95 1.98 -4.64
C SER A 203 5.90 0.66 -5.39
N VAL A 204 5.87 0.73 -6.72
CA VAL A 204 5.93 -0.40 -7.64
C VAL A 204 6.89 -0.01 -8.78
N PHE A 205 7.78 -0.93 -9.14
CA PHE A 205 8.77 -0.70 -10.19
C PHE A 205 8.28 -1.30 -11.51
N LEU A 206 8.30 -0.51 -12.59
CA LEU A 206 8.15 -1.02 -13.95
C LEU A 206 9.53 -1.46 -14.45
N TYR A 207 9.70 -2.77 -14.64
CA TYR A 207 10.99 -3.34 -15.08
C TYR A 207 11.04 -3.45 -16.60
N SER A 208 12.26 -3.44 -17.14
CA SER A 208 12.50 -3.77 -18.54
C SER A 208 12.62 -5.28 -18.71
N GLU A 209 12.02 -5.81 -19.77
CA GLU A 209 12.30 -7.17 -20.20
C GLU A 209 13.73 -7.23 -20.77
N CYS A 210 14.62 -7.94 -20.07
CA CYS A 210 16.02 -8.08 -20.49
C CYS A 210 16.12 -9.26 -21.46
N HIS A 211 16.16 -8.99 -22.77
CA HIS A 211 16.40 -10.05 -23.76
C HIS A 211 17.90 -10.42 -23.76
N PRO A 212 18.29 -11.70 -23.58
CA PRO A 212 19.65 -12.11 -23.86
C PRO A 212 19.87 -12.02 -25.37
N THR A 213 20.67 -11.07 -25.83
CA THR A 213 21.13 -11.05 -27.22
C THR A 213 22.13 -12.20 -27.39
N VAL A 214 21.68 -13.33 -27.95
CA VAL A 214 22.59 -14.39 -28.39
C VAL A 214 23.46 -13.80 -29.49
N PRO A 215 24.80 -13.74 -29.36
CA PRO A 215 25.66 -13.31 -30.45
C PRO A 215 25.46 -14.26 -31.62
N GLN A 216 25.06 -13.75 -32.78
CA GLN A 216 25.10 -14.57 -34.00
C GLN A 216 26.58 -14.77 -34.35
N LEU A 217 27.03 -16.03 -34.23
CA LEU A 217 28.33 -16.46 -34.73
C LEU A 217 28.29 -16.36 -36.27
N THR A 218 28.98 -15.38 -36.83
CA THR A 218 29.40 -15.34 -38.24
C THR A 218 30.74 -16.03 -38.41
#